data_AF-A0A3M8EII5-F1
#
_entry.id   AF-A0A3M8EII5-F1
#
_cell.length_a   1.000
_cell.length_b   1.000
_cell.length_c   1.000
_cell.angle_alpha   90.00
_cell.angle_beta   90.00
_cell.angle_gamma   90.00
#
_symmetry.space_group_name_H-M   'P 1'
#
loop_
_entity.id
_entity.type
_entity.pdbx_description
1 polymer ?
#
loop_
_entity_poly.entity_id
_entity_poly.type
_entity_poly.pdbx_seq_one_letter_code
_entity_poly.pdbx_strand_id
1 'polypeptide(L)'
;MSDRVSFLETRVEELTTELRTLTVRVEGMAAQLGMASTPVEQPKPRPVFAAEPESASEEILSWAGEKSLLPRLSTLCFVLVLALVLRTLTDSGIVGKQIGSFIGMGYATLLIGVACAMYLKKSPLAPVFAISGPALLATIVLEVHARFASLPTMPAYGVLIAAGIATAVIGHVFRVAIPVIVGTLGLCLAGAAIDYPNPFFPMLGMLLLTANLLGTFATRLHRCSWLRWILLAVTLFMLVLWATKLGIALRGASPVPPSLAATWFLPTIALFMVTFVATSLLGILTSGQEKISRFDLALPTINAVWVFLSAAYVVSSMGTSLAVHGFVGIAAALGHLGVCVWLAGQSPERARGASAFALAGSALLAMALPLALNNAVVPPVLLAATAFGLAFIAHRWQRGGVRAVSYLLQGYACFVFLALSRVKPAESLTIVAAAAAALVSVIALAHHRWCRTHEPPLDSKLFSRFDRRDLSASLVLMGALTAGFCALRSGSWLALGGTASPTFHSAQTVIITTAAAGLMVVAFVRRNKELRNVAVIVTLVALVKVFFHDLMLMHGMPLVIGIFSFGITAAVQSVVLGRWQSRTSREAETSVETAPPASQLQEASEH
;
A
#
# COMPACT_ATOMS: atom_id res chain seq x y z
N MET A 1 19.72 17.95 -71.71
CA MET A 1 18.58 17.63 -70.83
C MET A 1 18.13 16.18 -71.01
N SER A 2 18.03 15.67 -72.23
CA SER A 2 17.69 14.26 -72.52
C SER A 2 18.61 13.23 -71.83
N ASP A 3 19.92 13.46 -71.81
CA ASP A 3 20.89 12.51 -71.22
C ASP A 3 20.83 12.39 -69.69
N ARG A 4 20.30 13.42 -69.00
CA ARG A 4 20.09 13.37 -67.55
C ARG A 4 18.84 12.57 -67.19
N VAL A 5 17.81 12.60 -68.05
CA VAL A 5 16.58 11.85 -67.84
C VAL A 5 16.82 10.36 -68.10
N SER A 6 17.53 10.01 -69.18
CA SER A 6 17.88 8.61 -69.46
C SER A 6 18.79 8.00 -68.39
N PHE A 7 19.73 8.79 -67.84
CA PHE A 7 20.58 8.34 -66.72
C PHE A 7 19.77 8.09 -65.45
N LEU A 8 18.77 8.94 -65.14
CA LEU A 8 17.90 8.76 -63.98
C LEU A 8 16.97 7.56 -64.17
N GLU A 9 16.40 7.36 -65.35
CA GLU A 9 15.59 6.20 -65.68
C GLU A 9 16.38 4.90 -65.53
N THR A 10 17.60 4.86 -66.07
CA THR A 10 18.51 3.70 -65.93
C THR A 10 18.79 3.40 -64.46
N ARG A 11 19.04 4.43 -63.65
CA ARG A 11 19.38 4.28 -62.23
C ARG A 11 18.17 3.90 -61.36
N VAL A 12 16.97 4.35 -61.74
CA VAL A 12 15.71 3.90 -61.12
C VAL A 12 15.45 2.43 -61.45
N GLU A 13 15.72 2.01 -62.69
CA GLU A 13 15.53 0.63 -63.10
C GLU A 13 16.53 -0.32 -62.41
N GLU A 14 17.78 0.12 -62.26
CA GLU A 14 18.80 -0.59 -61.49
C GLU A 14 18.41 -0.74 -60.01
N LEU A 15 17.96 0.35 -59.37
CA LEU A 15 17.46 0.33 -57.98
C LEU A 15 16.21 -0.54 -57.80
N THR A 16 15.32 -0.53 -58.79
CA THR A 16 14.09 -1.35 -58.75
C THR A 16 14.43 -2.83 -58.84
N THR A 17 15.44 -3.17 -59.64
CA THR A 17 15.95 -4.53 -59.78
C THR A 17 16.62 -4.98 -58.49
N GLU A 18 17.45 -4.12 -57.88
CA GLU A 18 18.17 -4.43 -56.64
C GLU A 18 17.20 -4.65 -55.47
N LEU A 19 16.15 -3.82 -55.36
CA LEU A 19 15.07 -3.98 -54.39
C LEU A 19 14.33 -5.31 -54.56
N ARG A 20 14.01 -5.71 -55.80
CA ARG A 20 13.34 -7.00 -56.04
C ARG A 20 14.21 -8.18 -55.60
N THR A 21 15.51 -8.16 -55.88
CA THR A 21 16.43 -9.20 -55.40
C THR A 21 16.54 -9.25 -53.88
N LEU A 22 16.49 -8.10 -53.21
CA LEU A 22 16.50 -8.03 -51.74
C LEU A 22 15.20 -8.56 -51.14
N THR A 23 14.04 -8.23 -51.71
CA THR A 23 12.74 -8.76 -51.28
C THR A 23 12.70 -10.28 -51.38
N VAL A 24 13.16 -10.86 -52.51
CA VAL A 24 13.20 -12.32 -52.69
C VAL A 24 14.16 -12.98 -51.70
N ARG A 25 15.31 -12.35 -51.39
CA ARG A 25 16.23 -12.87 -50.35
C ARG A 25 15.65 -12.81 -48.95
N VAL A 26 14.91 -11.76 -48.61
CA VAL A 26 14.25 -11.62 -47.31
C VAL A 26 13.12 -12.63 -47.17
N GLU A 27 12.31 -12.84 -48.21
CA GLU A 27 11.27 -13.88 -48.23
C GLU A 27 11.86 -15.29 -48.16
N GLY A 28 12.98 -15.52 -48.87
CA GLY A 28 13.74 -16.79 -48.77
C GLY A 28 14.29 -17.04 -47.37
N MET A 29 14.83 -16.03 -46.69
CA MET A 29 15.27 -16.14 -45.30
C MET A 29 14.10 -16.32 -44.33
N ALA A 30 12.97 -15.65 -44.56
CA ALA A 30 11.76 -15.79 -43.75
C ALA A 30 11.16 -17.20 -43.86
N ALA A 31 11.23 -17.81 -45.05
CA ALA A 31 10.81 -19.20 -45.28
C ALA A 31 11.79 -20.21 -44.64
N GLN A 32 13.10 -19.96 -44.68
CA GLN A 32 14.11 -20.81 -44.04
C GLN A 32 14.09 -20.74 -42.50
N LEU A 33 13.59 -19.65 -41.92
CA LEU A 33 13.49 -19.46 -40.47
C LEU A 33 12.21 -20.01 -39.83
N GLY A 34 11.35 -20.72 -40.59
CA GLY A 34 10.24 -21.50 -40.02
C GLY A 34 9.26 -20.73 -39.14
N MET A 35 9.06 -19.42 -39.41
CA MET A 35 8.15 -18.56 -38.64
C MET A 35 6.70 -18.75 -39.11
N ALA A 36 6.15 -19.92 -38.82
CA ALA A 36 4.71 -20.15 -38.86
C ALA A 36 4.05 -19.39 -37.70
N SER A 37 3.35 -18.31 -38.04
CA SER A 37 2.18 -17.76 -37.36
C SER A 37 2.20 -17.70 -35.83
N THR A 38 2.64 -16.57 -35.29
CA THR A 38 2.10 -16.02 -34.03
C THR A 38 1.65 -14.57 -34.28
N PRO A 39 0.50 -14.13 -33.72
CA PRO A 39 -0.05 -12.82 -34.03
C PRO A 39 0.83 -11.74 -33.39
N VAL A 40 1.56 -11.00 -34.23
CA VAL A 40 2.45 -9.92 -33.80
C VAL A 40 1.62 -8.74 -33.31
N GLU A 41 1.72 -8.51 -32.01
CA GLU A 41 1.42 -7.29 -31.29
C GLU A 41 2.08 -6.08 -32.01
N GLN A 42 1.27 -5.09 -32.42
CA GLN A 42 1.74 -3.91 -33.16
C GLN A 42 2.86 -3.19 -32.38
N PRO A 43 4.03 -2.94 -32.99
CA PRO A 43 5.07 -2.17 -32.33
C PRO A 43 4.75 -0.67 -32.40
N LYS A 44 4.85 -0.02 -31.24
CA LYS A 44 4.89 1.43 -31.08
C LYS A 44 5.90 2.07 -32.06
N PRO A 45 5.54 3.14 -32.79
CA PRO A 45 6.50 3.81 -33.66
C PRO A 45 7.53 4.58 -32.81
N ARG A 46 8.81 4.37 -33.11
CA ARG A 46 9.91 5.26 -32.71
C ARG A 46 10.10 6.33 -33.81
N PRO A 47 10.47 7.57 -33.46
CA PRO A 47 10.42 8.69 -34.38
C PRO A 47 11.62 8.65 -35.34
N VAL A 48 11.33 8.84 -36.62
CA VAL A 48 12.34 9.13 -37.65
C VAL A 48 12.50 10.65 -37.70
N PHE A 49 13.70 11.14 -37.47
CA PHE A 49 14.08 12.52 -37.76
C PHE A 49 14.60 12.62 -39.20
N ALA A 50 14.09 13.61 -39.93
CA ALA A 50 14.71 14.41 -41.00
C ALA A 50 13.91 14.48 -42.32
N ALA A 51 13.12 15.55 -42.46
CA ALA A 51 12.93 16.33 -43.69
C ALA A 51 12.45 17.75 -43.29
N GLU A 52 12.84 18.75 -44.09
CA GLU A 52 12.85 20.20 -43.83
C GLU A 52 11.46 20.91 -43.68
N PRO A 53 11.44 22.19 -43.21
CA PRO A 53 10.32 22.79 -42.50
C PRO A 53 9.48 23.73 -43.37
N GLU A 54 8.38 23.25 -43.95
CA GLU A 54 7.29 24.15 -44.40
C GLU A 54 5.88 23.63 -44.05
N SER A 55 5.75 22.40 -43.53
CA SER A 55 4.45 21.81 -43.17
C SER A 55 4.08 21.91 -41.69
N ALA A 56 4.99 22.35 -40.81
CA ALA A 56 4.73 22.40 -39.36
C ALA A 56 3.62 23.39 -38.98
N SER A 57 3.46 24.50 -39.72
CA SER A 57 2.36 25.45 -39.46
C SER A 57 1.02 24.89 -39.92
N GLU A 58 0.95 24.22 -41.07
CA GLU A 58 -0.29 23.59 -41.57
C GLU A 58 -0.70 22.37 -40.74
N GLU A 59 0.26 21.60 -40.23
CA GLU A 59 0.00 20.46 -39.35
C GLU A 59 -0.43 20.90 -37.93
N ILE A 60 0.11 22.01 -37.43
CA ILE A 60 -0.36 22.63 -36.17
C ILE A 60 -1.72 23.32 -36.36
N LEU A 61 -1.97 23.96 -37.51
CA LEU A 61 -3.26 24.58 -37.84
C LEU A 61 -4.36 23.53 -38.09
N SER A 62 -4.04 22.40 -38.74
CA SER A 62 -4.97 21.29 -38.92
C SER A 62 -5.23 20.55 -37.61
N TRP A 63 -4.23 20.37 -36.74
CA TRP A 63 -4.42 19.80 -35.41
C TRP A 63 -5.22 20.72 -34.48
N ALA A 64 -5.06 22.04 -34.61
CA ALA A 64 -5.84 23.05 -33.91
C ALA A 64 -7.26 23.24 -34.48
N GLY A 65 -7.46 22.90 -35.76
CA GLY A 65 -8.74 22.97 -36.48
C GLY A 65 -9.59 21.69 -36.40
N GLU A 66 -9.00 20.49 -36.49
CA GLU A 66 -9.70 19.19 -36.46
C GLU A 66 -10.07 18.73 -35.05
N LYS A 67 -9.24 19.04 -34.04
CA LYS A 67 -9.60 18.82 -32.63
C LYS A 67 -10.05 20.16 -32.10
N SER A 68 -11.31 20.25 -31.67
CA SER A 68 -12.05 21.44 -31.20
C SER A 68 -11.38 22.29 -30.08
N LEU A 69 -10.12 22.67 -30.22
CA LEU A 69 -9.29 23.30 -29.20
C LEU A 69 -9.37 24.82 -29.33
N LEU A 70 -9.34 25.37 -30.55
CA LEU A 70 -9.48 26.82 -30.78
C LEU A 70 -10.82 27.37 -30.27
N PRO A 71 -11.99 26.76 -30.55
CA PRO A 71 -13.26 27.24 -30.02
C PRO A 71 -13.35 27.13 -28.50
N ARG A 72 -12.75 26.09 -27.90
CA ARG A 72 -12.73 25.89 -26.45
C ARG A 72 -11.85 26.91 -25.74
N LEU A 73 -10.67 27.21 -26.31
CA LEU A 73 -9.76 28.21 -25.78
C LEU A 73 -10.37 29.61 -25.90
N SER A 74 -10.93 29.95 -27.05
CA SER A 74 -11.65 31.22 -27.25
C SER A 74 -12.80 31.39 -26.25
N THR A 75 -13.65 30.38 -26.09
CA THR A 75 -14.75 30.41 -25.12
C THR A 75 -14.25 30.56 -23.68
N LEU A 76 -13.17 29.87 -23.31
CA LEU A 76 -12.54 30.00 -21.99
C LEU A 76 -12.01 31.42 -21.77
N CYS A 77 -11.34 32.01 -22.76
CA CYS A 77 -10.88 33.40 -22.71
C CYS A 77 -12.04 34.38 -22.53
N PHE A 78 -13.14 34.24 -23.29
CA PHE A 78 -14.32 35.09 -23.14
C PHE A 78 -14.96 34.98 -21.75
N VAL A 79 -15.06 33.76 -21.20
CA VAL A 79 -15.56 33.53 -19.84
C VAL A 79 -14.67 34.21 -18.79
N LEU A 80 -13.34 34.10 -18.94
CA LEU A 80 -12.38 34.73 -18.03
C LEU A 80 -12.39 36.26 -18.14
N VAL A 81 -12.53 36.82 -19.34
CA VAL A 81 -12.64 38.27 -19.55
C VAL A 81 -13.86 38.82 -18.83
N LEU A 82 -15.01 38.15 -18.94
CA LEU A 82 -16.22 38.59 -18.23
C LEU A 82 -16.04 38.53 -16.70
N ALA A 83 -15.39 37.47 -16.19
CA ALA A 83 -15.02 37.38 -14.78
C ALA A 83 -14.06 38.52 -14.35
N LEU A 84 -13.10 38.88 -15.21
CA LEU A 84 -12.15 39.97 -14.96
C LEU A 84 -12.83 41.35 -14.97
N VAL A 85 -13.80 41.57 -15.86
CA VAL A 85 -14.60 42.82 -15.89
C VAL A 85 -15.40 42.94 -14.59
N LEU A 86 -16.09 41.88 -14.17
CA LEU A 86 -16.83 41.87 -12.89
C LEU A 86 -15.92 42.14 -11.69
N ARG A 87 -14.72 41.57 -11.68
CA ARG A 87 -13.69 41.84 -10.68
C ARG A 87 -13.26 43.32 -10.69
N THR A 88 -12.99 43.86 -11.87
CA THR A 88 -12.53 45.25 -12.05
C THR A 88 -13.61 46.26 -11.61
N LEU A 89 -14.88 45.98 -11.89
CA LEU A 89 -16.02 46.79 -11.42
C LEU A 89 -16.17 46.77 -9.89
N THR A 90 -15.81 45.64 -9.26
CA THR A 90 -15.82 45.51 -7.79
C THR A 90 -14.61 46.21 -7.16
N ASP A 91 -13.43 46.09 -7.77
CA ASP A 91 -12.19 46.72 -7.30
C ASP A 91 -12.20 48.26 -7.49
N SER A 92 -12.86 48.77 -8.53
CA SER A 92 -13.03 50.21 -8.78
C SER A 92 -14.07 50.90 -7.87
N GLY A 93 -14.76 50.14 -7.02
CA GLY A 93 -15.76 50.68 -6.09
C GLY A 93 -17.09 51.08 -6.72
N ILE A 94 -17.26 50.86 -8.04
CA ILE A 94 -18.53 51.10 -8.76
C ILE A 94 -19.62 50.17 -8.23
N VAL A 95 -19.27 48.91 -7.96
CA VAL A 95 -20.15 47.94 -7.30
C VAL A 95 -19.60 47.67 -5.91
N GLY A 96 -20.43 47.81 -4.88
CA GLY A 96 -20.04 47.52 -3.50
C GLY A 96 -19.52 46.08 -3.36
N LYS A 97 -18.46 45.88 -2.57
CA LYS A 97 -17.74 44.59 -2.43
C LYS A 97 -18.64 43.40 -2.14
N GLN A 98 -19.67 43.58 -1.29
CA GLN A 98 -20.66 42.53 -0.98
C GLN A 98 -21.49 42.17 -2.23
N ILE A 99 -22.02 43.17 -2.93
CA ILE A 99 -22.85 42.99 -4.13
C ILE A 99 -22.02 42.36 -5.25
N GLY A 100 -20.79 42.84 -5.49
CA GLY A 100 -19.87 42.30 -6.48
C GLY A 100 -19.52 40.83 -6.22
N SER A 101 -19.36 40.46 -4.95
CA SER A 101 -19.12 39.07 -4.52
C SER A 101 -20.31 38.16 -4.82
N PHE A 102 -21.53 38.60 -4.52
CA PHE A 102 -22.75 37.84 -4.85
C PHE A 102 -22.97 37.70 -6.36
N ILE A 103 -22.70 38.76 -7.13
CA ILE A 103 -22.76 38.72 -8.60
C ILE A 103 -21.73 37.72 -9.15
N GLY A 104 -20.49 37.73 -8.63
CA GLY A 104 -19.45 36.79 -9.04
C GLY A 104 -19.80 35.33 -8.73
N MET A 105 -20.30 35.04 -7.53
CA MET A 105 -20.77 33.70 -7.17
C MET A 105 -21.98 33.27 -8.01
N GLY A 106 -22.91 34.20 -8.28
CA GLY A 106 -24.05 33.98 -9.17
C GLY A 106 -23.62 33.64 -10.59
N TYR A 107 -22.64 34.38 -11.13
CA TYR A 107 -22.06 34.12 -12.44
C TYR A 107 -21.43 32.72 -12.51
N ALA A 108 -20.59 32.36 -11.53
CA ALA A 108 -19.96 31.03 -11.51
C ALA A 108 -20.99 29.89 -11.37
N THR A 109 -22.05 30.10 -10.58
CA THR A 109 -23.18 29.16 -10.46
C THR A 109 -23.94 29.01 -11.77
N LEU A 110 -24.17 30.12 -12.49
CA LEU A 110 -24.77 30.11 -13.82
C LEU A 110 -23.93 29.30 -14.80
N LEU A 111 -22.60 29.42 -14.79
CA LEU A 111 -21.72 28.61 -15.63
C LEU A 111 -21.87 27.11 -15.35
N ILE A 112 -22.04 26.69 -14.09
CA ILE A 112 -22.32 25.29 -13.73
C ILE A 112 -23.68 24.84 -14.31
N GLY A 113 -24.70 25.69 -14.24
CA GLY A 113 -26.01 25.44 -14.86
C GLY A 113 -25.95 25.34 -16.39
N VAL A 114 -25.20 26.24 -17.04
CA VAL A 114 -24.96 26.22 -18.49
C VAL A 114 -24.22 24.96 -18.89
N ALA A 115 -23.22 24.51 -18.10
CA ALA A 115 -22.55 23.24 -18.34
C ALA A 115 -23.55 22.07 -18.39
N CYS A 116 -24.50 22.02 -17.46
CA CYS A 116 -25.59 21.02 -17.44
C CYS A 116 -26.44 21.09 -18.73
N ALA A 117 -26.90 22.28 -19.11
CA ALA A 117 -27.68 22.49 -20.33
C ALA A 117 -26.92 22.11 -21.60
N MET A 118 -25.61 22.35 -21.65
CA MET A 118 -24.77 22.01 -22.80
C MET A 118 -24.48 20.51 -22.88
N TYR A 119 -24.36 19.81 -21.74
CA TYR A 119 -24.29 18.35 -21.72
C TYR A 119 -25.60 17.71 -22.19
N LEU A 120 -26.77 18.26 -21.84
CA LEU A 120 -28.05 17.83 -22.40
C LEU A 120 -28.08 17.93 -23.93
N LYS A 121 -27.50 19.00 -24.48
CA LYS A 121 -27.40 19.25 -25.93
C LYS A 121 -26.23 18.54 -26.61
N LYS A 122 -25.46 17.70 -25.90
CA LYS A 122 -24.24 17.01 -26.40
C LYS A 122 -23.23 17.95 -27.08
N SER A 123 -23.13 19.21 -26.62
CA SER A 123 -22.27 20.20 -27.24
C SER A 123 -20.78 19.96 -26.92
N PRO A 124 -19.84 20.15 -27.88
CA PRO A 124 -18.41 19.98 -27.65
C PRO A 124 -17.79 21.02 -26.71
N LEU A 125 -18.52 22.08 -26.34
CA LEU A 125 -18.09 23.14 -25.43
C LEU A 125 -18.44 22.87 -23.96
N ALA A 126 -19.29 21.87 -23.67
CA ALA A 126 -19.72 21.54 -22.29
C ALA A 126 -18.56 21.33 -21.29
N PRO A 127 -17.41 20.73 -21.66
CA PRO A 127 -16.26 20.61 -20.76
C PRO A 127 -15.67 21.94 -20.31
N VAL A 128 -15.72 23.00 -21.13
CA VAL A 128 -15.15 24.31 -20.78
C VAL A 128 -15.90 24.90 -19.61
N PHE A 129 -17.23 24.95 -19.69
CA PHE A 129 -18.10 25.44 -18.62
C PHE A 129 -18.04 24.58 -17.37
N ALA A 130 -17.89 23.26 -17.53
CA ALA A 130 -17.74 22.32 -16.43
C ALA A 130 -16.43 22.47 -15.65
N ILE A 131 -15.38 23.00 -16.28
CA ILE A 131 -14.10 23.31 -15.63
C ILE A 131 -14.14 24.72 -15.05
N SER A 132 -14.53 25.72 -15.85
CA SER A 132 -14.46 27.13 -15.48
C SER A 132 -15.43 27.49 -14.35
N GLY A 133 -16.67 26.97 -14.37
CA GLY A 133 -17.68 27.28 -13.36
C GLY A 133 -17.23 26.89 -11.94
N PRO A 134 -16.93 25.60 -11.67
CA PRO A 134 -16.50 25.17 -10.34
C PRO A 134 -15.16 25.77 -9.91
N ALA A 135 -14.20 25.92 -10.84
CA ALA A 135 -12.91 26.53 -10.52
C ALA A 135 -13.06 28.01 -10.12
N LEU A 136 -13.81 28.79 -10.90
CA LEU A 136 -14.10 30.19 -10.58
C LEU A 136 -14.88 30.30 -9.27
N LEU A 137 -15.89 29.46 -9.05
CA LEU A 137 -16.65 29.49 -7.80
C LEU A 137 -15.75 29.23 -6.59
N ALA A 138 -14.85 28.24 -6.67
CA ALA A 138 -13.91 27.94 -5.60
C ALA A 138 -12.94 29.10 -5.32
N THR A 139 -12.40 29.73 -6.37
CA THR A 139 -11.52 30.91 -6.24
C THR A 139 -12.25 32.13 -5.69
N ILE A 140 -13.47 32.40 -6.17
CA ILE A 140 -14.29 33.54 -5.70
C ILE A 140 -14.66 33.34 -4.24
N VAL A 141 -15.15 32.16 -3.83
CA VAL A 141 -15.49 31.92 -2.42
C VAL A 141 -14.28 32.12 -1.51
N LEU A 142 -13.10 31.63 -1.93
CA LEU A 142 -11.86 31.82 -1.19
C LEU A 142 -11.48 33.30 -1.06
N GLU A 143 -11.56 34.06 -2.15
CA GLU A 143 -11.22 35.50 -2.14
C GLU A 143 -12.22 36.31 -1.30
N VAL A 144 -13.52 36.07 -1.48
CA VAL A 144 -14.58 36.77 -0.77
C VAL A 144 -14.48 36.53 0.74
N HIS A 145 -14.13 35.32 1.13
CA HIS A 145 -13.93 34.97 2.52
C HIS A 145 -12.61 35.53 3.09
N ALA A 146 -11.47 35.24 2.45
CA ALA A 146 -10.15 35.57 2.98
C ALA A 146 -9.75 37.05 2.82
N ARG A 147 -10.15 37.70 1.72
CA ARG A 147 -9.74 39.07 1.38
C ARG A 147 -10.79 40.11 1.73
N PHE A 148 -12.07 39.80 1.50
CA PHE A 148 -13.16 40.77 1.71
C PHE A 148 -13.91 40.59 3.02
N ALA A 149 -13.70 39.48 3.74
CA ALA A 149 -14.38 39.14 5.00
C ALA A 149 -15.91 39.28 4.95
N SER A 150 -16.49 39.25 3.74
CA SER A 150 -17.90 39.51 3.50
C SER A 150 -18.75 38.25 3.49
N LEU A 151 -18.12 37.08 3.42
CA LEU A 151 -18.77 35.79 3.51
C LEU A 151 -18.33 35.09 4.81
N PRO A 152 -19.25 34.85 5.76
CA PRO A 152 -18.93 34.12 6.98
C PRO A 152 -18.43 32.70 6.68
N THR A 153 -17.68 32.11 7.61
CA THR A 153 -17.06 30.78 7.45
C THR A 153 -18.08 29.69 7.07
N MET A 154 -19.21 29.61 7.79
CA MET A 154 -20.23 28.57 7.58
C MET A 154 -20.79 28.54 6.13
N PRO A 155 -21.31 29.66 5.57
CA PRO A 155 -21.78 29.68 4.19
C PRO A 155 -20.66 29.49 3.15
N ALA A 156 -19.42 29.90 3.44
CA ALA A 156 -18.29 29.62 2.54
C ALA A 156 -18.09 28.10 2.35
N TYR A 157 -18.02 27.34 3.45
CA TYR A 157 -17.96 25.88 3.39
C TYR A 157 -19.20 25.27 2.72
N GLY A 158 -20.39 25.79 3.04
CA GLY A 158 -21.66 25.31 2.47
C GLY A 158 -21.75 25.47 0.95
N VAL A 159 -21.34 26.63 0.42
CA VAL A 159 -21.34 26.90 -1.04
C VAL A 159 -20.37 25.95 -1.76
N LEU A 160 -19.18 25.72 -1.21
CA LEU A 160 -18.24 24.77 -1.81
C LEU A 160 -18.82 23.35 -1.83
N ILE A 161 -19.39 22.87 -0.71
CA ILE A 161 -20.03 21.55 -0.62
C ILE A 161 -21.14 21.42 -1.66
N ALA A 162 -22.02 22.43 -1.76
CA ALA A 162 -23.11 22.45 -2.72
C ALA A 162 -22.59 22.39 -4.17
N ALA A 163 -21.53 23.13 -4.48
CA ALA A 163 -20.88 23.10 -5.80
C ALA A 163 -20.27 21.72 -6.12
N GLY A 164 -19.60 21.10 -5.15
CA GLY A 164 -19.07 19.75 -5.28
C GLY A 164 -20.18 18.71 -5.55
N ILE A 165 -21.29 18.79 -4.83
CA ILE A 165 -22.45 17.91 -5.04
C ILE A 165 -23.09 18.18 -6.41
N ALA A 166 -23.32 19.43 -6.78
CA ALA A 166 -23.93 19.79 -8.07
C ALA A 166 -23.10 19.26 -9.26
N THR A 167 -21.78 19.44 -9.21
CA THR A 167 -20.87 18.93 -10.24
C THR A 167 -20.80 17.40 -10.25
N ALA A 168 -20.90 16.74 -9.09
CA ALA A 168 -21.01 15.29 -9.00
C ALA A 168 -22.31 14.76 -9.62
N VAL A 169 -23.44 15.43 -9.39
CA VAL A 169 -24.74 15.10 -9.99
C VAL A 169 -24.67 15.24 -11.50
N ILE A 170 -24.12 16.34 -12.03
CA ILE A 170 -23.90 16.54 -13.47
C ILE A 170 -23.06 15.39 -14.03
N GLY A 171 -21.93 15.08 -13.39
CA GLY A 171 -21.07 13.98 -13.85
C GLY A 171 -21.74 12.61 -13.84
N HIS A 172 -22.65 12.36 -12.88
CA HIS A 172 -23.43 11.13 -12.82
C HIS A 172 -24.48 11.03 -13.92
N VAL A 173 -25.31 12.07 -14.05
CA VAL A 173 -26.42 12.12 -15.01
C VAL A 173 -25.90 11.97 -16.44
N PHE A 174 -24.81 12.67 -16.77
CA PHE A 174 -24.25 12.65 -18.12
C PHE A 174 -23.14 11.62 -18.34
N ARG A 175 -22.75 10.87 -17.31
CA ARG A 175 -21.61 9.93 -17.34
C ARG A 175 -20.34 10.61 -17.88
N VAL A 176 -19.94 11.73 -17.27
CA VAL A 176 -18.70 12.46 -17.60
C VAL A 176 -17.88 12.72 -16.33
N ALA A 177 -16.58 12.44 -16.38
CA ALA A 177 -15.69 12.55 -15.22
C ALA A 177 -15.26 13.97 -14.87
N ILE A 178 -15.10 14.85 -15.88
CA ILE A 178 -14.49 16.18 -15.74
C ILE A 178 -15.17 17.05 -14.66
N PRO A 179 -16.52 17.22 -14.65
CA PRO A 179 -17.17 18.04 -13.64
C PRO A 179 -16.86 17.56 -12.22
N VAL A 180 -16.89 16.25 -11.99
CA VAL A 180 -16.67 15.66 -10.66
C VAL A 180 -15.22 15.83 -10.22
N ILE A 181 -14.25 15.65 -11.12
CA ILE A 181 -12.83 15.84 -10.81
C ILE A 181 -12.55 17.29 -10.42
N VAL A 182 -12.98 18.26 -11.25
CA VAL A 182 -12.72 19.67 -10.98
C VAL A 182 -13.49 20.15 -9.76
N GLY A 183 -14.75 19.75 -9.62
CA GLY A 183 -15.57 20.09 -8.45
C GLY A 183 -15.00 19.56 -7.14
N THR A 184 -14.57 18.29 -7.11
CA THR A 184 -14.00 17.69 -5.88
C THR A 184 -12.60 18.22 -5.55
N LEU A 185 -11.75 18.48 -6.55
CA LEU A 185 -10.44 19.10 -6.32
C LEU A 185 -10.59 20.57 -5.90
N GLY A 186 -11.44 21.33 -6.57
CA GLY A 186 -11.74 22.73 -6.22
C GLY A 186 -12.30 22.83 -4.79
N LEU A 187 -13.25 21.96 -4.44
CA LEU A 187 -13.77 21.80 -3.08
C LEU A 187 -12.63 21.60 -2.07
N CYS A 188 -11.78 20.60 -2.31
CA CYS A 188 -10.72 20.20 -1.38
C CYS A 188 -9.64 21.27 -1.22
N LEU A 189 -9.17 21.86 -2.32
CA LEU A 189 -8.12 22.88 -2.33
C LEU A 189 -8.60 24.21 -1.75
N ALA A 190 -9.79 24.68 -2.14
CA ALA A 190 -10.36 25.90 -1.57
C ALA A 190 -10.70 25.72 -0.10
N GLY A 191 -11.28 24.57 0.28
CA GLY A 191 -11.58 24.24 1.67
C GLY A 191 -10.33 24.25 2.55
N ALA A 192 -9.22 23.65 2.08
CA ALA A 192 -7.94 23.65 2.79
C ALA A 192 -7.32 25.04 2.99
N ALA A 193 -7.63 25.99 2.10
CA ALA A 193 -7.09 27.34 2.15
C ALA A 193 -8.01 28.34 2.88
N ILE A 194 -9.31 28.03 3.03
CA ILE A 194 -10.24 28.80 3.86
C ILE A 194 -9.72 28.82 5.31
N ASP A 195 -9.69 30.01 5.90
CA ASP A 195 -9.24 30.26 7.27
C ASP A 195 -7.79 29.81 7.58
N TYR A 196 -6.95 29.49 6.59
CA TYR A 196 -5.53 29.21 6.83
C TYR A 196 -4.82 30.46 7.37
N PRO A 197 -4.03 30.38 8.47
CA PRO A 197 -3.49 29.16 9.09
C PRO A 197 -4.38 28.49 10.13
N ASN A 198 -5.49 29.07 10.58
CA ASN A 198 -6.33 28.56 11.68
C ASN A 198 -7.74 28.12 11.19
N PRO A 199 -7.83 27.04 10.40
CA PRO A 199 -9.10 26.60 9.84
C PRO A 199 -10.09 26.18 10.93
N PHE A 200 -11.37 26.44 10.70
CA PHE A 200 -12.43 25.87 11.51
C PHE A 200 -12.61 24.38 11.17
N PHE A 201 -11.85 23.55 11.86
CA PHE A 201 -11.65 22.14 11.51
C PHE A 201 -12.91 21.27 11.42
N PRO A 202 -13.97 21.44 12.24
CA PRO A 202 -15.17 20.61 12.10
C PRO A 202 -15.83 20.74 10.71
N MET A 203 -15.92 21.97 10.18
CA MET A 203 -16.50 22.21 8.86
C MET A 203 -15.57 21.76 7.75
N LEU A 204 -14.26 21.98 7.90
CA LEU A 204 -13.26 21.44 6.99
C LEU A 204 -13.32 19.91 6.96
N GLY A 205 -13.49 19.26 8.11
CA GLY A 205 -13.67 17.82 8.24
C GLY A 205 -14.90 17.32 7.48
N MET A 206 -16.05 17.99 7.63
CA MET A 206 -17.25 17.65 6.86
C MET A 206 -17.05 17.85 5.35
N LEU A 207 -16.43 18.95 4.94
CA LEU A 207 -16.09 19.22 3.54
C LEU A 207 -15.20 18.12 2.96
N LEU A 208 -14.14 17.73 3.68
CA LEU A 208 -13.22 16.68 3.25
C LEU A 208 -13.90 15.31 3.20
N LEU A 209 -14.78 15.01 4.16
CA LEU A 209 -15.59 13.79 4.15
C LEU A 209 -16.48 13.74 2.90
N THR A 210 -17.19 14.82 2.60
CA THR A 210 -17.97 14.95 1.36
C THR A 210 -17.09 14.76 0.12
N ALA A 211 -15.93 15.41 0.06
CA ALA A 211 -15.01 15.26 -1.06
C ALA A 211 -14.60 13.79 -1.28
N ASN A 212 -14.28 13.04 -0.22
CA ASN A 212 -13.95 11.61 -0.33
C ASN A 212 -15.13 10.74 -0.76
N LEU A 213 -16.34 11.03 -0.28
CA LEU A 213 -17.56 10.33 -0.71
C LEU A 213 -17.82 10.56 -2.21
N LEU A 214 -17.73 11.82 -2.65
CA LEU A 214 -17.87 12.19 -4.06
C LEU A 214 -16.77 11.57 -4.92
N GLY A 215 -15.53 11.56 -4.44
CA GLY A 215 -14.42 10.88 -5.11
C GLY A 215 -14.66 9.37 -5.26
N THR A 216 -15.20 8.72 -4.23
CA THR A 216 -15.58 7.30 -4.28
C THR A 216 -16.64 7.06 -5.35
N PHE A 217 -17.66 7.91 -5.40
CA PHE A 217 -18.71 7.85 -6.40
C PHE A 217 -18.19 8.08 -7.83
N ALA A 218 -17.31 9.08 -8.02
CA ALA A 218 -16.69 9.41 -9.31
C ALA A 218 -15.91 8.23 -9.91
N THR A 219 -15.17 7.51 -9.07
CA THR A 219 -14.34 6.38 -9.54
C THR A 219 -15.14 5.17 -9.97
N ARG A 220 -16.35 4.97 -9.43
CA ARG A 220 -17.26 3.91 -9.89
C ARG A 220 -17.79 4.20 -11.29
N LEU A 221 -17.90 5.47 -11.68
CA LEU A 221 -18.37 5.88 -13.01
C LEU A 221 -17.28 5.79 -14.08
N HIS A 222 -16.04 6.19 -13.76
CA HIS A 222 -15.01 6.43 -14.79
C HIS A 222 -13.61 5.87 -14.51
N ARG A 223 -13.45 4.99 -13.50
CA ARG A 223 -12.17 4.30 -13.17
C ARG A 223 -10.98 5.23 -12.85
N CYS A 224 -11.21 6.49 -12.47
CA CYS A 224 -10.15 7.44 -12.08
C CYS A 224 -9.61 7.19 -10.66
N SER A 225 -8.95 6.06 -10.41
CA SER A 225 -8.51 5.66 -9.07
C SER A 225 -7.54 6.63 -8.38
N TRP A 226 -6.78 7.43 -9.14
CA TRP A 226 -5.82 8.41 -8.62
C TRP A 226 -6.48 9.53 -7.80
N LEU A 227 -7.69 9.95 -8.16
CA LEU A 227 -8.41 11.02 -7.46
C LEU A 227 -8.66 10.64 -5.99
N ARG A 228 -9.05 9.39 -5.73
CA ARG A 228 -9.27 8.88 -4.36
C ARG A 228 -8.01 8.93 -3.51
N TRP A 229 -6.85 8.63 -4.10
CA TRP A 229 -5.57 8.70 -3.39
C TRP A 229 -5.20 10.13 -3.02
N ILE A 230 -5.41 11.09 -3.91
CA ILE A 230 -5.15 12.51 -3.61
C ILE A 230 -6.10 13.02 -2.53
N LEU A 231 -7.39 12.75 -2.65
CA LEU A 231 -8.39 13.17 -1.66
C LEU A 231 -8.08 12.57 -0.28
N LEU A 232 -7.74 11.28 -0.23
CA LEU A 232 -7.28 10.63 0.99
C LEU A 232 -6.04 11.34 1.54
N ALA A 233 -5.01 11.56 0.73
CA ALA A 233 -3.77 12.19 1.17
C ALA A 233 -3.98 13.59 1.77
N VAL A 234 -4.74 14.45 1.09
CA VAL A 234 -5.07 15.80 1.59
C VAL A 234 -5.89 15.71 2.89
N THR A 235 -6.83 14.77 2.98
CA THR A 235 -7.65 14.57 4.17
C THR A 235 -6.83 14.14 5.37
N LEU A 236 -5.97 13.13 5.21
CA LEU A 236 -5.09 12.64 6.27
C LEU A 236 -4.13 13.74 6.73
N PHE A 237 -3.61 14.55 5.79
CA PHE A 237 -2.74 15.68 6.10
C PHE A 237 -3.46 16.74 6.94
N MET A 238 -4.65 17.17 6.53
CA MET A 238 -5.42 18.21 7.24
C MET A 238 -5.86 17.76 8.62
N LEU A 239 -6.28 16.50 8.76
CA LEU A 239 -6.67 15.95 10.06
C LEU A 239 -5.47 15.71 10.98
N VAL A 240 -4.27 15.38 10.45
CA VAL A 240 -3.02 15.35 11.25
C VAL A 240 -2.64 16.75 11.72
N LEU A 241 -2.81 17.75 10.86
CA LEU A 241 -2.58 19.14 11.22
C LEU A 241 -3.55 19.56 12.34
N TRP A 242 -4.82 19.15 12.27
CA TRP A 242 -5.79 19.35 13.36
C TRP A 242 -5.33 18.67 14.65
N ALA A 243 -5.01 17.38 14.60
CA ALA A 243 -4.56 16.60 15.75
C ALA A 243 -3.33 17.24 16.41
N THR A 244 -2.36 17.68 15.60
CA THR A 244 -1.12 18.31 16.05
C THR A 244 -1.38 19.65 16.72
N LYS A 245 -2.14 20.54 16.07
CA LYS A 245 -2.50 21.85 16.66
C LYS A 245 -3.29 21.70 17.95
N LEU A 246 -4.25 20.78 17.97
CA LEU A 246 -5.06 20.51 19.14
C LEU A 246 -4.21 19.92 20.28
N GLY A 247 -3.34 18.94 19.99
CA GLY A 247 -2.47 18.35 21.00
C GLY A 247 -1.44 19.33 21.58
N ILE A 248 -0.87 20.23 20.76
CA ILE A 248 -0.01 21.30 21.25
C ILE A 248 -0.79 22.26 22.16
N ALA A 249 -2.00 22.67 21.74
CA ALA A 249 -2.84 23.58 22.54
C ALA A 249 -3.26 22.95 23.87
N LEU A 250 -3.61 21.66 23.88
CA LEU A 250 -4.00 20.93 25.09
C LEU A 250 -2.85 20.73 26.09
N ARG A 251 -1.60 20.68 25.61
CA ARG A 251 -0.41 20.63 26.47
C ARG A 251 0.02 22.01 26.98
N GLY A 252 -0.44 23.07 26.32
CA GLY A 252 -0.16 24.44 26.72
C GLY A 252 -0.95 24.84 27.98
N ALA A 253 -0.43 25.84 28.72
CA ALA A 253 -1.12 26.40 29.89
C ALA A 253 -2.26 27.37 29.52
N SER A 254 -2.38 27.75 28.24
CA SER A 254 -3.40 28.68 27.75
C SER A 254 -4.71 27.96 27.40
N PRO A 255 -5.86 28.63 27.51
CA PRO A 255 -7.14 28.04 27.09
C PRO A 255 -7.10 27.64 25.62
N VAL A 256 -7.62 26.45 25.32
CA VAL A 256 -7.68 25.94 23.94
C VAL A 256 -8.55 26.86 23.09
N PRO A 257 -8.05 27.39 21.96
CA PRO A 257 -8.84 28.23 21.07
C PRO A 257 -10.14 27.55 20.65
N PRO A 258 -11.30 28.24 20.71
CA PRO A 258 -12.59 27.68 20.30
C PRO A 258 -12.60 27.15 18.84
N SER A 259 -11.77 27.73 17.98
CA SER A 259 -11.61 27.32 16.58
C SER A 259 -11.05 25.91 16.40
N LEU A 260 -10.29 25.40 17.38
CA LEU A 260 -9.77 24.02 17.36
C LEU A 260 -10.83 22.99 17.73
N ALA A 261 -11.98 23.42 18.28
CA ALA A 261 -13.15 22.59 18.52
C ALA A 261 -12.83 21.20 19.13
N ALA A 262 -12.15 21.19 20.28
CA ALA A 262 -11.62 19.98 20.90
C ALA A 262 -12.65 18.84 21.04
N THR A 263 -13.90 19.17 21.39
CA THR A 263 -15.00 18.21 21.58
C THR A 263 -15.45 17.53 20.30
N TRP A 264 -15.21 18.15 19.14
CA TRP A 264 -15.61 17.62 17.83
C TRP A 264 -14.57 16.69 17.21
N PHE A 265 -13.32 16.74 17.66
CA PHE A 265 -12.23 15.98 17.06
C PHE A 265 -12.48 14.46 17.07
N LEU A 266 -12.77 13.87 18.24
CA LEU A 266 -13.00 12.43 18.37
C LEU A 266 -14.24 11.95 17.60
N PRO A 267 -15.42 12.61 17.69
CA PRO A 267 -16.57 12.27 16.86
C PRO A 267 -16.28 12.34 15.35
N THR A 268 -15.59 13.38 14.89
CA THR A 268 -15.26 13.53 13.47
C THR A 268 -14.32 12.43 12.99
N ILE A 269 -13.26 12.11 13.74
CA ILE A 269 -12.36 11.01 13.38
C ILE A 269 -13.10 9.65 13.39
N ALA A 270 -13.98 9.41 14.36
CA ALA A 270 -14.81 8.21 14.38
C ALA A 270 -15.73 8.12 13.14
N LEU A 271 -16.30 9.25 12.70
CA LEU A 271 -17.10 9.32 11.49
C LEU A 271 -16.28 8.99 10.22
N PHE A 272 -15.05 9.51 10.12
CA PHE A 272 -14.11 9.13 9.05
C PHE A 272 -13.79 7.64 9.10
N MET A 273 -13.53 7.10 10.30
CA MET A 273 -13.25 5.69 10.50
C MET A 273 -14.35 4.81 9.92
N VAL A 274 -15.60 5.05 10.33
CA VAL A 274 -16.77 4.29 9.88
C VAL A 274 -16.99 4.46 8.39
N THR A 275 -16.87 5.69 7.88
CA THR A 275 -17.10 5.98 6.46
C THR A 275 -16.07 5.32 5.55
N PHE A 276 -14.78 5.34 5.90
CA PHE A 276 -13.72 4.68 5.13
C PHE A 276 -13.79 3.15 5.21
N VAL A 277 -14.21 2.59 6.34
CA VAL A 277 -14.55 1.16 6.46
C VAL A 277 -15.75 0.80 5.58
N ALA A 278 -16.82 1.59 5.62
CA ALA A 278 -18.02 1.33 4.82
C ALA A 278 -17.75 1.46 3.32
N THR A 279 -17.02 2.50 2.89
CA THR A 279 -16.69 2.72 1.47
C THR A 279 -15.77 1.64 0.91
N SER A 280 -14.75 1.20 1.67
CA SER A 280 -13.89 0.07 1.28
C SER A 280 -14.68 -1.25 1.23
N LEU A 281 -15.53 -1.52 2.22
CA LEU A 281 -16.38 -2.70 2.24
C LEU A 281 -17.34 -2.72 1.06
N LEU A 282 -18.05 -1.62 0.80
CA LEU A 282 -18.91 -1.49 -0.36
C LEU A 282 -18.13 -1.62 -1.67
N GLY A 283 -16.92 -1.05 -1.75
CA GLY A 283 -16.03 -1.19 -2.92
C GLY A 283 -15.67 -2.65 -3.19
N ILE A 284 -15.34 -3.40 -2.13
CA ILE A 284 -15.02 -4.84 -2.21
C ILE A 284 -16.26 -5.65 -2.62
N LEU A 285 -17.41 -5.41 -2.00
CA LEU A 285 -18.66 -6.14 -2.27
C LEU A 285 -19.19 -5.87 -3.70
N THR A 286 -19.06 -4.64 -4.18
CA THR A 286 -19.53 -4.24 -5.52
C THR A 286 -18.56 -4.62 -6.65
N SER A 287 -17.30 -4.93 -6.35
CA SER A 287 -16.30 -5.30 -7.36
C SER A 287 -16.61 -6.61 -8.09
N GLY A 288 -17.43 -7.50 -7.50
CA GLY A 288 -17.86 -8.75 -8.14
C GLY A 288 -16.71 -9.57 -8.74
N GLN A 289 -16.82 -9.93 -10.03
CA GLN A 289 -15.79 -10.68 -10.74
C GLN A 289 -14.58 -9.82 -11.20
N GLU A 290 -14.66 -8.49 -11.16
CA GLU A 290 -13.54 -7.61 -11.52
C GLU A 290 -12.41 -7.61 -10.46
N LYS A 291 -11.23 -7.11 -10.83
CA LYS A 291 -10.10 -6.96 -9.90
C LYS A 291 -10.45 -5.86 -8.89
N ILE A 292 -10.42 -6.18 -7.59
CA ILE A 292 -10.56 -5.18 -6.51
C ILE A 292 -9.50 -4.10 -6.67
N SER A 293 -9.89 -2.84 -6.51
CA SER A 293 -8.95 -1.73 -6.60
C SER A 293 -7.94 -1.76 -5.44
N ARG A 294 -6.68 -1.37 -5.73
CA ARG A 294 -5.63 -1.28 -4.69
C ARG A 294 -6.00 -0.31 -3.57
N PHE A 295 -6.78 0.72 -3.89
CA PHE A 295 -7.29 1.69 -2.92
C PHE A 295 -8.21 1.01 -1.90
N ASP A 296 -9.20 0.23 -2.37
CA ASP A 296 -10.17 -0.43 -1.47
C ASP A 296 -9.51 -1.51 -0.60
N LEU A 297 -8.42 -2.13 -1.07
CA LEU A 297 -7.63 -3.07 -0.28
C LEU A 297 -6.73 -2.40 0.77
N ALA A 298 -6.20 -1.21 0.48
CA ALA A 298 -5.29 -0.51 1.38
C ALA A 298 -6.01 0.38 2.40
N LEU A 299 -7.18 0.92 2.03
CA LEU A 299 -7.91 1.91 2.81
C LEU A 299 -8.24 1.43 4.24
N PRO A 300 -8.72 0.20 4.50
CA PRO A 300 -9.00 -0.25 5.86
C PRO A 300 -7.79 -0.14 6.79
N THR A 301 -6.60 -0.56 6.31
CA THR A 301 -5.37 -0.54 7.10
C THR A 301 -4.86 0.88 7.31
N ILE A 302 -4.82 1.69 6.25
CA ILE A 302 -4.40 3.10 6.34
C ILE A 302 -5.31 3.85 7.31
N ASN A 303 -6.63 3.69 7.17
CA ASN A 303 -7.62 4.32 8.02
C ASN A 303 -7.46 3.87 9.48
N ALA A 304 -7.39 2.56 9.75
CA ALA A 304 -7.25 2.05 11.12
C ALA A 304 -5.97 2.55 11.79
N VAL A 305 -4.82 2.51 11.10
CA VAL A 305 -3.55 3.00 11.64
C VAL A 305 -3.61 4.50 11.90
N TRP A 306 -4.05 5.26 10.92
CA TRP A 306 -4.03 6.71 10.97
C TRP A 306 -5.01 7.27 12.01
N VAL A 307 -6.24 6.77 12.04
CA VAL A 307 -7.27 7.16 13.02
C VAL A 307 -6.76 6.88 14.43
N PHE A 308 -6.20 5.69 14.65
CA PHE A 308 -5.75 5.28 15.97
C PHE A 308 -4.60 6.14 16.48
N LEU A 309 -3.60 6.42 15.64
CA LEU A 309 -2.45 7.26 16.01
C LEU A 309 -2.87 8.72 16.27
N SER A 310 -3.72 9.28 15.41
CA SER A 310 -4.20 10.67 15.56
C SER A 310 -5.03 10.84 16.83
N ALA A 311 -5.93 9.89 17.11
CA ALA A 311 -6.71 9.88 18.34
C ALA A 311 -5.83 9.64 19.58
N ALA A 312 -4.88 8.70 19.53
CA ALA A 312 -3.97 8.44 20.65
C ALA A 312 -3.14 9.69 21.02
N TYR A 313 -2.68 10.44 20.01
CA TYR A 313 -1.95 11.69 20.24
C TYR A 313 -2.80 12.72 20.98
N VAL A 314 -4.05 12.95 20.56
CA VAL A 314 -4.95 13.92 21.21
C VAL A 314 -5.38 13.44 22.59
N VAL A 315 -5.81 12.17 22.74
CA VAL A 315 -6.18 11.55 24.04
C VAL A 315 -5.05 11.68 25.06
N SER A 316 -3.81 11.37 24.64
CA SER A 316 -2.63 11.54 25.51
C SER A 316 -2.43 12.99 25.94
N SER A 317 -2.72 13.94 25.05
CA SER A 317 -2.55 15.37 25.30
C SER A 317 -3.68 15.94 26.18
N MET A 318 -4.86 15.31 26.19
CA MET A 318 -5.96 15.64 27.11
C MET A 318 -5.71 15.15 28.55
N GLY A 319 -4.62 14.40 28.80
CA GLY A 319 -4.37 13.75 30.11
C GLY A 319 -5.34 12.61 30.41
N THR A 320 -6.08 12.13 29.41
CA THR A 320 -7.00 10.99 29.56
C THR A 320 -6.24 9.67 29.49
N SER A 321 -6.79 8.64 30.14
CA SER A 321 -6.13 7.32 30.21
C SER A 321 -6.00 6.70 28.80
N LEU A 322 -4.75 6.49 28.38
CA LEU A 322 -4.42 5.77 27.14
C LEU A 322 -4.94 4.33 27.12
N ALA A 323 -5.19 3.72 28.29
CA ALA A 323 -5.74 2.38 28.38
C ALA A 323 -7.16 2.31 27.81
N VAL A 324 -8.00 3.31 28.09
CA VAL A 324 -9.38 3.38 27.55
C VAL A 324 -9.36 3.45 26.02
N HIS A 325 -8.48 4.30 25.46
CA HIS A 325 -8.27 4.37 24.01
C HIS A 325 -7.75 3.04 23.43
N GLY A 326 -6.87 2.36 24.15
CA GLY A 326 -6.43 1.00 23.83
C GLY A 326 -7.60 0.02 23.72
N PHE A 327 -8.51 -0.01 24.69
CA PHE A 327 -9.70 -0.88 24.65
C PHE A 327 -10.64 -0.55 23.49
N VAL A 328 -10.86 0.74 23.19
CA VAL A 328 -11.62 1.16 22.00
C VAL A 328 -10.94 0.67 20.72
N GLY A 329 -9.61 0.77 20.64
CA GLY A 329 -8.81 0.23 19.55
C GLY A 329 -8.95 -1.29 19.39
N ILE A 330 -8.95 -2.04 20.50
CA ILE A 330 -9.17 -3.49 20.49
C ILE A 330 -10.58 -3.81 19.97
N ALA A 331 -11.62 -3.13 20.45
CA ALA A 331 -12.99 -3.33 19.98
C ALA A 331 -13.11 -3.08 18.47
N ALA A 332 -12.50 -2.02 17.97
CA ALA A 332 -12.45 -1.73 16.54
C ALA A 332 -11.61 -2.75 15.75
N ALA A 333 -10.52 -3.26 16.31
CA ALA A 333 -9.70 -4.31 15.69
C ALA A 333 -10.50 -5.61 15.55
N LEU A 334 -11.23 -6.00 16.60
CA LEU A 334 -12.16 -7.13 16.57
C LEU A 334 -13.29 -6.91 15.56
N GLY A 335 -13.78 -5.67 15.40
CA GLY A 335 -14.73 -5.32 14.33
C GLY A 335 -14.16 -5.62 12.92
N HIS A 336 -12.92 -5.22 12.65
CA HIS A 336 -12.26 -5.53 11.38
C HIS A 336 -12.04 -7.04 11.19
N LEU A 337 -11.61 -7.75 12.24
CA LEU A 337 -11.45 -9.21 12.19
C LEU A 337 -12.81 -9.93 12.02
N GLY A 338 -13.88 -9.41 12.60
CA GLY A 338 -15.24 -9.89 12.41
C GLY A 338 -15.70 -9.74 10.96
N VAL A 339 -15.44 -8.59 10.34
CA VAL A 339 -15.67 -8.38 8.89
C VAL A 339 -14.81 -9.34 8.06
N CYS A 340 -13.56 -9.59 8.44
CA CYS A 340 -12.71 -10.58 7.79
C CYS A 340 -13.32 -11.99 7.86
N VAL A 341 -13.78 -12.44 9.03
CA VAL A 341 -14.43 -13.75 9.20
C VAL A 341 -15.71 -13.83 8.38
N TRP A 342 -16.54 -12.78 8.42
CA TRP A 342 -17.77 -12.69 7.63
C TRP A 342 -17.51 -12.77 6.13
N LEU A 343 -16.53 -12.02 5.61
CA LEU A 343 -16.13 -12.08 4.20
C LEU A 343 -15.52 -13.44 3.84
N ALA A 344 -14.66 -14.00 4.69
CA ALA A 344 -14.03 -15.30 4.44
C ALA A 344 -15.06 -16.42 4.30
N GLY A 345 -16.14 -16.37 5.11
CA GLY A 345 -17.25 -17.32 5.10
C GLY A 345 -18.21 -17.21 3.92
N GLN A 346 -18.12 -16.17 3.09
CA GLN A 346 -18.94 -16.04 1.89
C GLN A 346 -18.41 -16.90 0.72
N SER A 347 -19.21 -16.98 -0.35
CA SER A 347 -18.86 -17.69 -1.58
C SER A 347 -17.50 -17.24 -2.14
N PRO A 348 -16.75 -18.11 -2.85
CA PRO A 348 -15.40 -17.81 -3.32
C PRO A 348 -15.27 -16.54 -4.17
N GLU A 349 -16.34 -16.12 -4.85
CA GLU A 349 -16.39 -14.88 -5.60
C GLU A 349 -16.53 -13.63 -4.70
N ARG A 350 -17.30 -13.71 -3.60
CA ARG A 350 -17.59 -12.60 -2.69
C ARG A 350 -16.61 -12.44 -1.54
N ALA A 351 -15.83 -13.48 -1.25
CA ALA A 351 -14.83 -13.48 -0.19
C ALA A 351 -13.50 -12.79 -0.56
N ARG A 352 -13.43 -12.15 -1.73
CA ARG A 352 -12.29 -11.34 -2.14
C ARG A 352 -12.19 -10.14 -1.19
N GLY A 353 -10.99 -9.82 -0.71
CA GLY A 353 -10.76 -8.68 0.19
C GLY A 353 -10.76 -9.00 1.70
N ALA A 354 -11.03 -10.25 2.13
CA ALA A 354 -10.91 -10.63 3.55
C ALA A 354 -9.53 -10.31 4.15
N SER A 355 -8.46 -10.44 3.35
CA SER A 355 -7.09 -10.11 3.76
C SER A 355 -6.88 -8.61 4.08
N ALA A 356 -7.62 -7.70 3.46
CA ALA A 356 -7.53 -6.26 3.75
C ALA A 356 -8.01 -5.96 5.17
N PHE A 357 -9.15 -6.54 5.55
CA PHE A 357 -9.70 -6.43 6.90
C PHE A 357 -8.89 -7.22 7.93
N ALA A 358 -8.35 -8.39 7.57
CA ALA A 358 -7.41 -9.12 8.41
C ALA A 358 -6.19 -8.28 8.75
N LEU A 359 -5.59 -7.62 7.74
CA LEU A 359 -4.41 -6.77 7.93
C LEU A 359 -4.74 -5.53 8.77
N ALA A 360 -5.87 -4.86 8.50
CA ALA A 360 -6.31 -3.71 9.28
C ALA A 360 -6.56 -4.06 10.75
N GLY A 361 -7.30 -5.14 11.01
CA GLY A 361 -7.56 -5.63 12.37
C GLY A 361 -6.27 -6.02 13.09
N SER A 362 -5.36 -6.72 12.40
CA SER A 362 -4.07 -7.12 12.96
C SER A 362 -3.17 -5.93 13.29
N ALA A 363 -3.08 -4.95 12.39
CA ALA A 363 -2.30 -3.73 12.60
C ALA A 363 -2.86 -2.88 13.75
N LEU A 364 -4.20 -2.77 13.84
CA LEU A 364 -4.86 -2.05 14.92
C LEU A 364 -4.65 -2.75 16.26
N LEU A 365 -4.79 -4.08 16.32
CA LEU A 365 -4.55 -4.87 17.52
C LEU A 365 -3.09 -4.73 18.00
N ALA A 366 -2.14 -4.70 17.06
CA ALA A 366 -0.72 -4.52 17.36
C ALA A 366 -0.38 -3.19 18.05
N MET A 367 -1.10 -2.11 17.74
CA MET A 367 -0.92 -0.81 18.39
C MET A 367 -1.78 -0.67 19.65
N ALA A 368 -2.97 -1.27 19.67
CA ALA A 368 -3.96 -1.10 20.73
C ALA A 368 -3.66 -1.93 21.98
N LEU A 369 -3.20 -3.19 21.83
CA LEU A 369 -2.94 -4.09 22.95
C LEU A 369 -1.91 -3.54 23.96
N PRO A 370 -0.74 -2.99 23.55
CA PRO A 370 0.22 -2.46 24.51
C PRO A 370 -0.33 -1.29 25.34
N LEU A 371 -1.18 -0.46 24.73
CA LEU A 371 -1.81 0.68 25.39
C LEU A 371 -2.91 0.23 26.36
N ALA A 372 -3.77 -0.71 25.94
CA ALA A 372 -4.86 -1.22 26.75
C ALA A 372 -4.37 -1.96 28.00
N LEU A 373 -3.34 -2.80 27.84
CA LEU A 373 -2.78 -3.60 28.93
C LEU A 373 -1.76 -2.84 29.77
N ASN A 374 -1.37 -1.63 29.34
CA ASN A 374 -0.24 -0.88 29.90
C ASN A 374 1.02 -1.75 30.11
N ASN A 375 1.26 -2.67 29.17
CA ASN A 375 2.28 -3.70 29.27
C ASN A 375 2.77 -4.07 27.87
N ALA A 376 4.08 -4.08 27.65
CA ALA A 376 4.66 -4.38 26.34
C ALA A 376 4.96 -5.88 26.11
N VAL A 377 5.01 -6.68 27.17
CA VAL A 377 5.42 -8.09 27.16
C VAL A 377 4.27 -9.04 26.82
N VAL A 378 3.05 -8.79 27.31
CA VAL A 378 1.89 -9.64 27.05
C VAL A 378 1.32 -9.53 25.62
N PRO A 379 1.24 -8.32 24.99
CA PRO A 379 0.65 -8.15 23.66
C PRO A 379 1.14 -9.11 22.57
N PRO A 380 2.46 -9.39 22.42
CA PRO A 380 2.90 -10.27 21.35
C PRO A 380 2.44 -11.72 21.51
N VAL A 381 2.13 -12.18 22.73
CA VAL A 381 1.49 -13.49 22.96
C VAL A 381 0.11 -13.52 22.31
N LEU A 382 -0.70 -12.49 22.55
CA LEU A 382 -2.04 -12.36 21.98
C LEU A 382 -1.98 -12.18 20.45
N LEU A 383 -1.00 -11.45 19.93
CA LEU A 383 -0.77 -11.31 18.49
C LEU A 383 -0.35 -12.64 17.84
N ALA A 384 0.51 -13.43 18.49
CA ALA A 384 0.88 -14.77 18.01
C ALA A 384 -0.32 -15.72 18.01
N ALA A 385 -1.15 -15.70 19.06
CA ALA A 385 -2.39 -16.48 19.09
C ALA A 385 -3.36 -16.05 17.99
N THR A 386 -3.51 -14.74 17.75
CA THR A 386 -4.33 -14.20 16.67
C THR A 386 -3.79 -14.61 15.30
N ALA A 387 -2.46 -14.56 15.10
CA ALA A 387 -1.83 -15.01 13.88
C ALA A 387 -2.12 -16.49 13.60
N PHE A 388 -1.98 -17.35 14.62
CA PHE A 388 -2.31 -18.76 14.47
C PHE A 388 -3.81 -18.99 14.17
N GLY A 389 -4.70 -18.24 14.83
CA GLY A 389 -6.13 -18.27 14.54
C GLY A 389 -6.46 -17.87 13.09
N LEU A 390 -5.80 -16.83 12.57
CA LEU A 390 -5.94 -16.41 11.17
C LEU A 390 -5.49 -17.50 10.19
N ALA A 391 -4.48 -18.31 10.53
CA ALA A 391 -4.07 -19.43 9.70
C ALA A 391 -5.16 -20.52 9.61
N PHE A 392 -5.84 -20.82 10.72
CA PHE A 392 -6.96 -21.75 10.76
C PHE A 392 -8.15 -21.26 9.91
N ILE A 393 -8.51 -19.98 10.07
CA ILE A 393 -9.50 -19.27 9.25
C ILE A 393 -9.13 -19.36 7.77
N ALA A 394 -7.87 -19.06 7.44
CA ALA A 394 -7.39 -19.06 6.06
C ALA A 394 -7.52 -20.43 5.39
N HIS A 395 -7.33 -21.52 6.14
CA HIS A 395 -7.49 -22.86 5.61
C HIS A 395 -8.94 -23.30 5.51
N ARG A 396 -9.73 -23.08 6.56
CA ARG A 396 -11.16 -23.42 6.58
C ARG A 396 -11.90 -22.85 5.36
N TRP A 397 -11.52 -21.65 4.94
CA TRP A 397 -12.15 -20.96 3.81
C TRP A 397 -11.27 -20.84 2.56
N GLN A 398 -10.14 -21.54 2.51
CA GLN A 398 -9.23 -21.56 1.36
C GLN A 398 -8.80 -20.15 0.89
N ARG A 399 -8.44 -19.27 1.84
CA ARG A 399 -8.06 -17.85 1.60
C ARG A 399 -6.56 -17.61 1.78
N GLY A 400 -5.81 -17.72 0.68
CA GLY A 400 -4.35 -17.51 0.72
C GLY A 400 -3.93 -16.10 1.18
N GLY A 401 -4.71 -15.06 0.88
CA GLY A 401 -4.40 -13.70 1.37
C GLY A 401 -4.41 -13.58 2.89
N VAL A 402 -5.33 -14.28 3.57
CA VAL A 402 -5.42 -14.28 5.04
C VAL A 402 -4.25 -15.06 5.65
N ARG A 403 -3.81 -16.14 5.00
CA ARG A 403 -2.61 -16.90 5.38
C ARG A 403 -1.34 -16.05 5.27
N ALA A 404 -1.21 -15.21 4.25
CA ALA A 404 -0.08 -14.28 4.17
C ALA A 404 -0.08 -13.26 5.33
N VAL A 405 -1.27 -12.76 5.72
CA VAL A 405 -1.40 -11.87 6.88
C VAL A 405 -1.06 -12.58 8.18
N SER A 406 -1.40 -13.87 8.35
CA SER A 406 -1.00 -14.63 9.54
C SER A 406 0.51 -14.74 9.67
N TYR A 407 1.24 -14.94 8.56
CA TYR A 407 2.70 -14.99 8.56
C TYR A 407 3.32 -13.65 8.94
N LEU A 408 2.80 -12.57 8.36
CA LEU A 408 3.25 -11.21 8.66
C LEU A 408 3.02 -10.86 10.13
N LEU A 409 1.83 -11.16 10.67
CA LEU A 409 1.50 -10.88 12.06
C LEU A 409 2.37 -11.69 13.03
N GLN A 410 2.62 -12.96 12.72
CA GLN A 410 3.51 -13.80 13.53
C GLN A 410 4.94 -13.26 13.52
N GLY A 411 5.45 -12.89 12.35
CA GLY A 411 6.77 -12.25 12.22
C GLY A 411 6.87 -10.95 13.01
N TYR A 412 5.82 -10.11 12.95
CA TYR A 412 5.74 -8.88 13.73
C TYR A 412 5.75 -9.15 15.25
N ALA A 413 4.94 -10.10 15.74
CA ALA A 413 4.90 -10.45 17.16
C ALA A 413 6.29 -10.88 17.68
N CYS A 414 7.01 -11.71 16.92
CA CYS A 414 8.36 -12.13 17.26
C CYS A 414 9.37 -10.97 17.20
N PHE A 415 9.24 -10.08 16.20
CA PHE A 415 10.09 -8.90 16.07
C PHE A 415 9.92 -7.91 17.22
N VAL A 416 8.67 -7.65 17.65
CA VAL A 416 8.38 -6.79 18.81
C VAL A 416 9.07 -7.31 20.07
N PHE A 417 9.02 -8.63 20.31
CA PHE A 417 9.74 -9.24 21.44
C PHE A 417 11.25 -9.02 21.35
N LEU A 418 11.84 -9.21 20.17
CA LEU A 418 13.25 -8.97 19.94
C LEU A 418 13.62 -7.50 20.21
N ALA A 419 12.82 -6.55 19.71
CA ALA A 419 13.03 -5.12 19.91
C ALA A 419 12.93 -4.73 21.41
N LEU A 420 11.91 -5.23 22.12
CA LEU A 420 11.74 -4.99 23.55
C LEU A 420 12.94 -5.49 24.36
N SER A 421 13.44 -6.69 24.03
CA SER A 421 14.64 -7.28 24.66
C SER A 421 15.93 -6.49 24.44
N ARG A 422 15.94 -5.50 23.55
CA ARG A 422 17.08 -4.60 23.30
C ARG A 422 16.87 -3.22 23.90
N VAL A 423 15.69 -2.63 23.72
CA VAL A 423 15.42 -1.24 24.12
C VAL A 423 15.15 -1.13 25.62
N LYS A 424 14.50 -2.13 26.23
CA LYS A 424 14.09 -2.10 27.63
C LYS A 424 14.50 -3.38 28.37
N PRO A 425 15.81 -3.63 28.58
CA PRO A 425 16.28 -4.88 29.18
C PRO A 425 15.72 -5.12 30.59
N ALA A 426 15.55 -4.08 31.41
CA ALA A 426 15.01 -4.20 32.77
C ALA A 426 13.54 -4.68 32.81
N GLU A 427 12.69 -4.26 31.85
CA GLU A 427 11.28 -4.69 31.78
C GLU A 427 11.12 -6.05 31.06
N SER A 428 12.04 -6.39 30.15
CA SER A 428 11.91 -7.53 29.21
C SER A 428 12.78 -8.74 29.54
N LEU A 429 13.66 -8.66 30.53
CA LEU A 429 14.49 -9.77 31.01
C LEU A 429 14.01 -10.27 32.38
N THR A 430 12.69 -10.34 32.55
CA THR A 430 12.00 -10.87 33.72
C THR A 430 11.51 -12.31 33.48
N ILE A 431 11.13 -13.02 34.54
CA ILE A 431 10.52 -14.36 34.44
C ILE A 431 9.27 -14.31 33.56
N VAL A 432 8.44 -13.28 33.73
CA VAL A 432 7.23 -13.06 32.94
C VAL A 432 7.56 -12.91 31.46
N ALA A 433 8.59 -12.13 31.12
CA ALA A 433 9.02 -11.96 29.73
C ALA A 433 9.65 -13.22 29.13
N ALA A 434 10.41 -14.00 29.92
CA ALA A 434 10.92 -15.29 29.49
C ALA A 434 9.77 -16.27 29.17
N ALA A 435 8.77 -16.35 30.06
CA ALA A 435 7.60 -17.20 29.87
C ALA A 435 6.76 -16.76 28.64
N ALA A 436 6.56 -15.45 28.48
CA ALA A 436 5.82 -14.91 27.35
C ALA A 436 6.55 -15.14 26.01
N ALA A 437 7.87 -14.95 25.96
CA ALA A 437 8.68 -15.25 24.77
C ALA A 437 8.69 -16.76 24.45
N ALA A 438 8.76 -17.62 25.48
CA ALA A 438 8.66 -19.07 25.31
C ALA A 438 7.30 -19.47 24.74
N LEU A 439 6.22 -18.87 25.26
CA LEU A 439 4.86 -19.12 24.77
C LEU A 439 4.69 -18.67 23.31
N VAL A 440 5.20 -17.48 22.94
CA VAL A 440 5.22 -17.04 21.53
C VAL A 440 5.99 -18.02 20.65
N SER A 441 7.14 -18.52 21.11
CA SER A 441 7.93 -19.52 20.39
C SER A 441 7.13 -20.81 20.16
N VAL A 442 6.46 -21.32 21.19
CA VAL A 442 5.62 -22.52 21.11
C VAL A 442 4.46 -22.31 20.14
N ILE A 443 3.75 -21.18 20.22
CA ILE A 443 2.65 -20.85 19.31
C ILE A 443 3.16 -20.74 17.87
N ALA A 444 4.28 -20.06 17.64
CA ALA A 444 4.89 -19.93 16.32
C ALA A 444 5.33 -21.29 15.75
N LEU A 445 5.89 -22.18 16.57
CA LEU A 445 6.28 -23.52 16.15
C LEU A 445 5.05 -24.38 15.83
N ALA A 446 3.98 -24.28 16.64
CA ALA A 446 2.70 -24.94 16.36
C ALA A 446 2.09 -24.42 15.05
N HIS A 447 2.14 -23.11 14.82
CA HIS A 447 1.69 -22.46 13.59
C HIS A 447 2.49 -22.96 12.38
N HIS A 448 3.83 -23.02 12.45
CA HIS A 448 4.67 -23.57 11.38
C HIS A 448 4.33 -25.03 11.07
N ARG A 449 4.25 -25.88 12.11
CA ARG A 449 3.90 -27.29 11.96
C ARG A 449 2.53 -27.47 11.31
N TRP A 450 1.55 -26.68 11.75
CA TRP A 450 0.21 -26.68 11.19
C TRP A 450 0.21 -26.28 9.71
N CYS A 451 1.02 -25.29 9.31
CA CYS A 451 1.16 -24.91 7.90
C CYS A 451 1.80 -26.00 7.03
N ARG A 452 2.66 -26.84 7.61
CA ARG A 452 3.29 -27.96 6.90
C ARG A 452 2.37 -29.18 6.77
N THR A 453 1.34 -29.29 7.61
CA THR A 453 0.30 -30.32 7.45
C THR A 453 -0.86 -29.86 6.58
N HIS A 454 -1.04 -28.55 6.37
CA HIS A 454 -2.14 -28.00 5.60
C HIS A 454 -1.61 -27.10 4.48
N GLU A 455 -1.69 -27.57 3.25
CA GLU A 455 -1.19 -26.85 2.06
C GLU A 455 -1.93 -25.51 1.83
N PRO A 456 -1.26 -24.52 1.21
CA PRO A 456 -1.92 -23.28 0.84
C PRO A 456 -2.95 -23.49 -0.28
N PRO A 457 -3.97 -22.63 -0.37
CA PRO A 457 -5.00 -22.75 -1.40
C PRO A 457 -4.42 -22.56 -2.81
N LEU A 458 -4.71 -23.50 -3.72
CA LEU A 458 -4.20 -23.51 -5.11
C LEU A 458 -4.63 -22.27 -5.90
N ASP A 459 -5.82 -21.73 -5.64
CA ASP A 459 -6.38 -20.55 -6.33
C ASP A 459 -5.71 -19.23 -5.92
N SER A 460 -4.88 -19.23 -4.89
CA SER A 460 -4.20 -18.02 -4.45
C SER A 460 -3.12 -17.61 -5.45
N LYS A 461 -3.21 -16.40 -6.00
CA LYS A 461 -2.16 -15.84 -6.88
C LYS A 461 -0.79 -15.73 -6.19
N LEU A 462 -0.76 -15.51 -4.87
CA LEU A 462 0.49 -15.41 -4.11
C LEU A 462 1.20 -16.77 -4.09
N PHE A 463 0.50 -17.82 -3.67
CA PHE A 463 1.10 -19.15 -3.57
C PHE A 463 1.25 -19.83 -4.95
N SER A 464 0.33 -19.66 -5.89
CA SER A 464 0.48 -20.26 -7.23
C SER A 464 1.59 -19.65 -8.10
N ARG A 465 1.87 -18.34 -7.97
CA ARG A 465 2.87 -17.64 -8.80
C ARG A 465 4.19 -17.36 -8.10
N PHE A 466 4.14 -16.89 -6.86
CA PHE A 466 5.33 -16.40 -6.15
C PHE A 466 5.86 -17.40 -5.13
N ASP A 467 4.97 -18.11 -4.43
CA ASP A 467 5.37 -19.01 -3.33
C ASP A 467 4.74 -20.41 -3.44
N ARG A 468 5.11 -21.14 -4.50
CA ARG A 468 4.52 -22.46 -4.84
C ARG A 468 4.73 -23.53 -3.79
N ARG A 469 5.77 -23.41 -2.98
CA ARG A 469 6.14 -24.40 -1.95
C ARG A 469 5.87 -23.90 -0.53
N ASP A 470 5.12 -22.81 -0.39
CA ASP A 470 4.88 -22.17 0.90
C ASP A 470 6.18 -21.94 1.68
N LEU A 471 7.21 -21.45 0.99
CA LEU A 471 8.50 -21.09 1.58
C LEU A 471 8.34 -19.93 2.56
N SER A 472 7.34 -19.07 2.40
CA SER A 472 7.03 -17.99 3.33
C SER A 472 6.65 -18.48 4.72
N ALA A 473 6.13 -19.71 4.88
CA ALA A 473 5.96 -20.32 6.20
C ALA A 473 7.30 -20.47 6.96
N SER A 474 8.45 -20.49 6.28
CA SER A 474 9.77 -20.44 6.95
C SER A 474 9.95 -19.17 7.80
N LEU A 475 9.25 -18.07 7.48
CA LEU A 475 9.24 -16.86 8.31
C LEU A 475 8.62 -17.11 9.68
N VAL A 476 7.60 -17.96 9.76
CA VAL A 476 6.97 -18.37 11.03
C VAL A 476 7.95 -19.19 11.86
N LEU A 477 8.70 -20.10 11.23
CA LEU A 477 9.76 -20.86 11.90
C LEU A 477 10.90 -19.94 12.40
N MET A 478 11.36 -19.00 11.57
CA MET A 478 12.35 -18.01 11.97
C MET A 478 11.84 -17.16 13.14
N GLY A 479 10.55 -16.81 13.13
CA GLY A 479 9.87 -16.15 14.25
C GLY A 479 9.89 -16.99 15.53
N ALA A 480 9.59 -18.29 15.43
CA ALA A 480 9.66 -19.22 16.56
C ALA A 480 11.07 -19.28 17.17
N LEU A 481 12.09 -19.43 16.33
CA LEU A 481 13.49 -19.46 16.77
C LEU A 481 13.91 -18.14 17.41
N THR A 482 13.47 -17.01 16.86
CA THR A 482 13.76 -15.68 17.41
C THR A 482 13.12 -15.48 18.78
N ALA A 483 11.85 -15.86 18.95
CA ALA A 483 11.17 -15.81 20.24
C ALA A 483 11.78 -16.78 21.25
N GLY A 484 12.16 -18.00 20.82
CA GLY A 484 12.86 -18.97 21.64
C GLY A 484 14.23 -18.48 22.10
N PHE A 485 14.98 -17.82 21.22
CA PHE A 485 16.22 -17.13 21.59
C PHE A 485 15.97 -16.06 22.65
N CYS A 486 14.93 -15.24 22.51
CA CYS A 486 14.59 -14.23 23.52
C CYS A 486 14.27 -14.86 24.87
N ALA A 487 13.53 -15.98 24.89
CA ALA A 487 13.22 -16.71 26.12
C ALA A 487 14.48 -17.24 26.82
N LEU A 488 15.36 -17.91 26.07
CA LEU A 488 16.63 -18.44 26.60
C LEU A 488 17.58 -17.32 27.03
N ARG A 489 17.60 -16.21 26.30
CA ARG A 489 18.34 -15.00 26.66
C ARG A 489 17.84 -14.43 27.99
N SER A 490 16.53 -14.27 28.18
CA SER A 490 15.96 -13.82 29.46
C SER A 490 16.29 -14.80 30.59
N GLY A 491 16.24 -16.11 30.35
CA GLY A 491 16.66 -17.12 31.32
C GLY A 491 18.14 -17.00 31.71
N SER A 492 19.03 -16.80 30.72
CA SER A 492 20.46 -16.60 30.98
C SER A 492 20.76 -15.32 31.75
N TRP A 493 20.00 -14.24 31.51
CA TRP A 493 20.11 -13.00 32.27
C TRP A 493 19.79 -13.20 33.75
N LEU A 494 18.67 -13.89 34.02
CA LEU A 494 18.25 -14.22 35.39
C LEU A 494 19.26 -15.12 36.09
N ALA A 495 19.77 -16.14 35.39
CA ALA A 495 20.77 -17.07 35.93
C ALA A 495 22.09 -16.38 36.29
N LEU A 496 22.45 -15.30 35.59
CA LEU A 496 23.67 -14.51 35.82
C LEU A 496 23.47 -13.31 36.75
N GLY A 497 22.38 -13.30 37.52
CA GLY A 497 22.10 -12.24 38.50
C GLY A 497 21.75 -10.88 37.88
N GLY A 498 21.34 -10.86 36.62
CA GLY A 498 20.86 -9.64 35.95
C GLY A 498 21.97 -8.65 35.57
N THR A 499 23.16 -9.14 35.26
CA THR A 499 24.31 -8.30 34.87
C THR A 499 24.65 -8.48 33.39
N ALA A 500 24.92 -7.36 32.69
CA ALA A 500 25.40 -7.35 31.31
C ALA A 500 26.91 -7.68 31.24
N SER A 501 27.28 -8.84 31.77
CA SER A 501 28.66 -9.32 31.80
C SER A 501 29.09 -9.88 30.44
N PRO A 502 30.41 -9.95 30.15
CA PRO A 502 30.93 -10.69 28.99
C PRO A 502 30.43 -12.15 28.96
N THR A 503 30.20 -12.74 30.13
CA THR A 503 29.58 -14.08 30.27
C THR A 503 28.16 -14.12 29.69
N PHE A 504 27.35 -13.09 29.91
CA PHE A 504 26.01 -12.99 29.33
C PHE A 504 26.04 -12.86 27.80
N HIS A 505 27.00 -12.09 27.26
CA HIS A 505 27.18 -11.99 25.81
C HIS A 505 27.63 -13.32 25.19
N SER A 506 28.58 -14.01 25.82
CA SER A 506 29.00 -15.37 25.42
C SER A 506 27.85 -16.37 25.50
N ALA A 507 27.01 -16.31 26.54
CA ALA A 507 25.85 -17.19 26.68
C ALA A 507 24.87 -17.05 25.49
N GLN A 508 24.63 -15.83 25.01
CA GLN A 508 23.80 -15.61 23.82
C GLN A 508 24.40 -16.28 22.58
N THR A 509 25.72 -16.23 22.41
CA THR A 509 26.42 -16.86 21.30
C THR A 509 26.28 -18.38 21.36
N VAL A 510 26.52 -18.96 22.53
CA VAL A 510 26.34 -20.41 22.77
C VAL A 510 24.89 -20.84 22.47
N ILE A 511 23.89 -20.04 22.85
CA ILE A 511 22.49 -20.34 22.54
C ILE A 511 22.25 -20.39 21.02
N ILE A 512 22.74 -19.40 20.27
CA ILE A 512 22.52 -19.32 18.81
C ILE A 512 23.23 -20.47 18.09
N THR A 513 24.50 -20.74 18.43
CA THR A 513 25.32 -21.80 17.81
C THR A 513 24.74 -23.18 18.10
N THR A 514 24.37 -23.44 19.36
CA THR A 514 23.76 -24.72 19.76
C THR A 514 22.41 -24.94 19.08
N ALA A 515 21.59 -23.90 18.96
CA ALA A 515 20.33 -23.98 18.22
C ALA A 515 20.56 -24.29 16.73
N ALA A 516 21.57 -23.67 16.10
CA ALA A 516 21.92 -23.92 14.71
C ALA A 516 22.42 -25.36 14.48
N ALA A 517 23.27 -25.88 15.36
CA ALA A 517 23.74 -27.26 15.34
C ALA A 517 22.56 -28.23 15.50
N GLY A 518 21.70 -28.00 16.50
CA GLY A 518 20.51 -28.82 16.75
C GLY A 518 19.56 -28.84 15.55
N LEU A 519 19.27 -27.68 14.94
CA LEU A 519 18.44 -27.58 13.74
C LEU A 519 19.05 -28.36 12.56
N MET A 520 20.37 -28.28 12.36
CA MET A 520 21.04 -29.00 11.27
C MET A 520 20.96 -30.51 11.48
N VAL A 521 21.15 -31.00 12.71
CA VAL A 521 21.01 -32.42 13.04
C VAL A 521 19.56 -32.89 12.83
N VAL A 522 18.57 -32.13 13.31
CA VAL A 522 17.15 -32.45 13.10
C VAL A 522 16.80 -32.43 11.61
N ALA A 523 17.33 -31.47 10.84
CA ALA A 523 17.14 -31.42 9.40
C ALA A 523 17.67 -32.68 8.71
N PHE A 524 18.85 -33.16 9.10
CA PHE A 524 19.46 -34.40 8.60
C PHE A 524 18.64 -35.63 8.92
N VAL A 525 18.22 -35.79 10.18
CA VAL A 525 17.43 -36.95 10.61
C VAL A 525 16.07 -36.97 9.90
N ARG A 526 15.41 -35.81 9.76
CA ARG A 526 14.09 -35.70 9.14
C ARG A 526 14.12 -35.54 7.61
N ARG A 527 15.31 -35.54 6.98
CA ARG A 527 15.51 -35.25 5.55
C ARG A 527 14.79 -33.98 5.07
N ASN A 528 14.68 -32.96 5.91
CA ASN A 528 13.97 -31.73 5.57
C ASN A 528 14.92 -30.62 5.07
N LYS A 529 14.84 -30.30 3.77
CA LYS A 529 15.65 -29.26 3.10
C LYS A 529 15.36 -27.84 3.63
N GLU A 530 14.13 -27.56 4.07
CA GLU A 530 13.77 -26.26 4.65
C GLU A 530 14.48 -26.01 5.97
N LEU A 531 14.42 -26.98 6.89
CA LEU A 531 15.12 -26.91 8.18
C LEU A 531 16.63 -26.76 8.01
N ARG A 532 17.20 -27.44 7.00
CA ARG A 532 18.61 -27.30 6.64
C ARG A 532 18.93 -25.86 6.22
N ASN A 533 18.14 -25.28 5.32
CA ASN A 533 18.36 -23.91 4.85
C ASN A 533 18.23 -22.90 6.00
N VAL A 534 17.25 -23.08 6.89
CA VAL A 534 17.09 -22.27 8.10
C VAL A 534 18.28 -22.41 9.04
N ALA A 535 18.80 -23.63 9.27
CA ALA A 535 19.99 -23.86 10.09
C ALA A 535 21.22 -23.11 9.54
N VAL A 536 21.41 -23.11 8.22
CA VAL A 536 22.49 -22.35 7.56
C VAL A 536 22.32 -20.85 7.82
N ILE A 537 21.11 -20.30 7.67
CA ILE A 537 20.83 -18.87 7.94
C ILE A 537 21.16 -18.52 9.39
N VAL A 538 20.72 -19.32 10.36
CA VAL A 538 21.01 -19.09 11.78
C VAL A 538 22.52 -19.14 12.05
N THR A 539 23.27 -19.97 11.33
CA THR A 539 24.73 -20.06 11.45
C THR A 539 25.43 -18.83 10.90
N LEU A 540 24.95 -18.28 9.79
CA LEU A 540 25.45 -17.00 9.27
C LEU A 540 25.20 -15.86 10.27
N VAL A 541 24.03 -15.84 10.94
CA VAL A 541 23.76 -14.88 12.03
C VAL A 541 24.74 -15.09 13.19
N ALA A 542 25.01 -16.34 13.58
CA ALA A 542 26.00 -16.67 14.60
C ALA A 542 27.41 -16.19 14.21
N LEU A 543 27.83 -16.44 12.97
CA LEU A 543 29.11 -16.02 12.42
C LEU A 543 29.25 -14.50 12.50
N VAL A 544 28.25 -13.75 12.02
CA VAL A 544 28.27 -12.28 12.08
C VAL A 544 28.38 -11.80 13.53
N LYS A 545 27.61 -12.37 14.46
CA LYS A 545 27.70 -12.00 15.88
C LYS A 545 29.10 -12.32 16.45
N VAL A 546 29.62 -13.51 16.24
CA VAL A 546 30.93 -13.92 16.78
C VAL A 546 32.06 -13.02 16.28
N PHE A 547 32.11 -12.78 14.97
CA PHE A 547 33.23 -12.06 14.36
C PHE A 547 33.11 -10.54 14.47
N PHE A 548 31.90 -9.97 14.36
CA PHE A 548 31.74 -8.52 14.42
C PHE A 548 31.40 -8.00 15.80
N HIS A 549 30.64 -8.73 16.61
CA HIS A 549 30.20 -8.23 17.91
C HIS A 549 31.09 -8.74 19.04
N ASP A 550 31.32 -10.04 19.09
CA ASP A 550 31.95 -10.71 20.23
C ASP A 550 33.47 -10.46 20.28
N LEU A 551 34.17 -10.52 19.14
CA LEU A 551 35.61 -10.18 19.06
C LEU A 551 35.92 -8.72 19.44
N MET A 552 34.97 -7.80 19.22
CA MET A 552 35.17 -6.38 19.54
C MET A 552 34.85 -6.03 20.99
N LEU A 553 33.94 -6.77 21.64
CA LEU A 553 33.37 -6.38 22.93
C LEU A 553 33.75 -7.31 24.09
N MET A 554 34.11 -8.56 23.84
CA MET A 554 34.43 -9.53 24.88
C MET A 554 35.93 -9.80 24.97
N HIS A 555 36.40 -10.02 26.20
CA HIS A 555 37.79 -10.40 26.47
C HIS A 555 37.82 -11.59 27.44
N GLY A 556 38.91 -12.35 27.40
CA GLY A 556 39.14 -13.49 28.31
C GLY A 556 38.30 -14.73 27.99
N MET A 557 38.03 -15.54 29.02
CA MET A 557 37.39 -16.86 28.89
C MET A 557 36.03 -16.87 28.17
N PRO A 558 35.12 -15.90 28.38
CA PRO A 558 33.85 -15.86 27.64
C PRO A 558 34.03 -15.76 26.12
N LEU A 559 35.06 -15.04 25.64
CA LEU A 559 35.35 -14.96 24.21
C LEU A 559 35.77 -16.33 23.65
N VAL A 560 36.65 -17.04 24.36
CA VAL A 560 37.11 -18.38 23.97
C VAL A 560 35.94 -19.36 23.87
N ILE A 561 35.04 -19.34 24.85
CA ILE A 561 33.85 -20.21 24.86
C ILE A 561 32.93 -19.91 23.68
N GLY A 562 32.70 -18.63 23.36
CA GLY A 562 31.90 -18.21 22.21
C GLY A 562 32.48 -18.69 20.87
N ILE A 563 33.77 -18.45 20.63
CA ILE A 563 34.46 -18.87 19.40
C ILE A 563 34.51 -20.40 19.29
N PHE A 564 34.81 -21.09 20.40
CA PHE A 564 34.86 -22.55 20.43
C PHE A 564 33.50 -23.18 20.13
N SER A 565 32.41 -22.64 20.71
CA SER A 565 31.05 -23.10 20.43
C SER A 565 30.66 -22.92 18.96
N PHE A 566 31.07 -21.82 18.34
CA PHE A 566 30.91 -21.61 16.90
C PHE A 566 31.72 -22.62 16.09
N GLY A 567 32.98 -22.87 16.45
CA GLY A 567 33.84 -23.87 15.81
C GLY A 567 33.25 -25.27 15.81
N ILE A 568 32.72 -25.73 16.96
CA ILE A 568 32.00 -27.01 17.07
C ILE A 568 30.79 -27.03 16.13
N THR A 569 30.00 -25.96 16.12
CA THR A 569 28.80 -25.87 15.28
C THR A 569 29.16 -25.97 13.80
N ALA A 570 30.20 -25.25 13.37
CA ALA A 570 30.70 -25.32 11.99
C ALA A 570 31.17 -26.74 11.63
N ALA A 571 31.89 -27.42 12.53
CA ALA A 571 32.32 -28.81 12.32
C ALA A 571 31.12 -29.77 12.17
N VAL A 572 30.12 -29.66 13.05
CA VAL A 572 28.87 -30.45 12.97
C VAL A 572 28.17 -30.21 11.63
N GLN A 573 28.07 -28.96 11.18
CA GLN A 573 27.43 -28.64 9.91
C GLN A 573 28.20 -29.17 8.71
N SER A 574 29.54 -29.09 8.72
CA SER A 574 30.37 -29.64 7.66
C SER A 574 30.17 -31.15 7.51
N VAL A 575 30.18 -31.89 8.63
CA VAL A 575 29.95 -33.34 8.63
C VAL A 575 28.55 -33.70 8.13
N VAL A 576 27.53 -32.98 8.62
CA VAL A 576 26.13 -33.24 8.25
C VAL A 576 25.88 -32.94 6.76
N LEU A 577 26.39 -31.82 6.25
CA LEU A 577 26.24 -31.44 4.85
C LEU A 577 27.02 -32.39 3.92
N GLY A 578 28.23 -32.80 4.30
CA GLY A 578 29.01 -33.79 3.56
C GLY A 578 28.27 -35.12 3.43
N ARG A 579 27.72 -35.64 4.55
CA ARG A 579 26.91 -36.87 4.55
C ARG A 579 25.62 -36.73 3.74
N TRP A 580 25.01 -35.55 3.75
CA TRP A 580 23.83 -35.26 2.94
C TRP A 580 24.14 -35.32 1.44
N GLN A 581 25.24 -34.70 1.01
CA GLN A 581 25.68 -34.68 -0.38
C GLN A 581 26.00 -36.09 -0.88
N SER A 582 26.80 -36.86 -0.15
CA SER A 582 27.15 -38.23 -0.54
C SER A 582 25.93 -39.15 -0.72
N ARG A 583 24.89 -38.99 0.10
CA ARG A 583 23.64 -39.74 -0.05
C ARG A 583 22.83 -39.31 -1.28
N THR A 584 22.81 -38.01 -1.57
CA THR A 584 22.09 -37.49 -2.74
C THR A 584 22.76 -37.95 -4.03
N SER A 585 24.10 -37.99 -4.07
CA SER A 585 24.85 -38.53 -5.21
C SER A 585 24.57 -40.02 -5.44
N ARG A 586 24.55 -40.84 -4.37
CA ARG A 586 24.21 -42.26 -4.47
C ARG A 586 22.78 -42.52 -4.96
N GLU A 587 21.81 -41.73 -4.50
CA GLU A 587 20.42 -41.82 -4.97
C GLU A 587 20.30 -41.40 -6.46
N ALA A 588 21.16 -40.49 -6.94
CA ALA A 588 21.21 -40.10 -8.35
C ALA A 588 21.86 -41.19 -9.22
N GLU A 589 22.96 -41.80 -8.77
CA GLU A 589 23.62 -42.90 -9.48
C GLU A 589 22.70 -44.12 -9.64
N THR A 590 21.98 -44.53 -8.59
CA THR A 590 21.05 -45.67 -8.67
C THR A 590 19.80 -45.42 -9.52
N SER A 591 19.34 -44.16 -9.65
CA SER A 591 18.21 -43.81 -10.52
C SER A 591 18.59 -43.73 -12.01
N VAL A 592 19.87 -43.46 -12.32
CA VAL A 592 20.40 -43.55 -13.69
C VAL A 592 20.60 -45.01 -14.11
N GLU A 593 21.05 -45.86 -13.19
CA GLU A 593 21.27 -47.29 -13.45
C GLU A 593 19.96 -48.10 -13.59
N THR A 594 18.84 -47.59 -13.08
CA THR A 594 17.52 -48.22 -13.16
C THR A 594 16.60 -47.63 -14.25
N ALA A 595 17.03 -46.58 -14.95
CA ALA A 595 16.32 -46.08 -16.12
C ALA A 595 16.54 -47.03 -17.32
N PRO A 596 15.48 -47.46 -18.03
CA PRO A 596 15.66 -48.38 -19.16
C PRO A 596 16.53 -47.73 -20.25
N PRO A 597 17.44 -48.48 -20.89
CA PRO A 597 18.29 -47.94 -21.93
C PRO A 597 17.43 -47.39 -23.07
N ALA A 598 17.84 -46.28 -23.67
CA ALA A 598 17.09 -45.58 -24.73
C ALA A 598 16.72 -46.49 -25.92
N SER A 599 17.41 -47.62 -26.10
CA SER A 599 17.08 -48.66 -27.08
C SER A 599 15.76 -49.39 -26.81
N GLN A 600 15.30 -49.50 -25.56
CA GLN A 600 14.03 -50.17 -25.21
C GLN A 600 12.79 -49.26 -25.36
N LEU A 601 12.98 -47.94 -25.40
CA LEU A 601 11.89 -46.99 -25.67
C LEU A 601 11.61 -46.84 -27.18
N GLN A 602 12.54 -47.26 -28.04
CA GLN A 602 12.32 -47.33 -29.50
C GLN A 602 11.51 -48.57 -29.90
N GLU A 603 11.80 -49.75 -29.33
CA GLU A 603 11.05 -50.99 -29.62
C GLU A 603 9.58 -50.96 -29.13
N ALA A 604 9.28 -50.21 -28.07
CA ALA A 604 7.91 -50.05 -27.58
C ALA A 604 7.04 -49.08 -28.42
N SER A 605 7.63 -48.36 -29.38
CA SER A 605 6.91 -47.47 -30.30
C SER A 605 6.64 -48.08 -31.68
N GLU A 606 7.19 -49.27 -31.95
CA GLU A 606 7.01 -50.03 -33.19
C GLU A 606 6.05 -51.23 -33.05
N HIS A 607 5.31 -51.32 -31.94
CA HIS A 607 4.25 -52.30 -31.71
C HIS A 607 2.87 -51.69 -31.51
#